data_AF-V7C0L8-F1
#
_entry.id   AF-V7C0L8-F1
#
_cell.length_a   1.000
_cell.length_b   1.000
_cell.length_c   1.000
_cell.angle_alpha   90.00
_cell.angle_beta   90.00
_cell.angle_gamma   90.00
#
_symmetry.space_group_name_H-M   'P 1'
#
loop_
_entity.id
_entity.type
_entity.pdbx_description
1 polymer ?
#
loop_
_entity_poly.entity_id
_entity_poly.type
_entity_poly.pdbx_seq_one_letter_code
_entity_poly.pdbx_strand_id
1 'polypeptide(L)'
;MEKNGSVYDENGDGDGCSSPVKLGDCLEELVRFSLSSRSHHLNLSSQFCSTLLKDDPTHPSSLHDSLEGVPPYPLYKCLASALLRCMHSETFCRTGANLAMCHEFEDSSAQQKQQEWHKLILEKGFEIVNILKGVSFELHVQEPFFSQLTDGLKTIEGRCASGKYNRIKSGNLILFNKSVVFEVQGVRRYPTFLAMLEAESLGKVLPGVESAEEGVKVYRRFYTEEQEHENGVLAIIVSKFTPQPYDSLASLFCELSYEGVQGLLGLMQTTGTISDALPPPISTLLASSNFPCNPNENGLTYGARALAKHACRSIGSYWGSLNGNGRHIDFEL
;
A
#
# COMPACT_ATOMS: atom_id res chain seq x y z
N MET A 1 -24.87 -20.86 -5.44
CA MET A 1 -25.41 -20.42 -4.15
C MET A 1 -24.26 -20.47 -3.15
N GLU A 2 -23.48 -19.40 -3.10
CA GLU A 2 -22.46 -19.18 -2.07
C GLU A 2 -22.65 -17.75 -1.61
N LYS A 3 -23.01 -17.61 -0.33
CA LYS A 3 -23.15 -16.33 0.35
C LYS A 3 -21.74 -15.85 0.68
N ASN A 4 -21.25 -14.83 -0.02
CA ASN A 4 -20.08 -14.09 0.42
C ASN A 4 -20.47 -13.24 1.63
N GLY A 5 -19.76 -13.49 2.74
CA GLY A 5 -19.98 -12.91 4.05
C GLY A 5 -19.90 -11.39 4.03
N SER A 6 -20.95 -10.78 4.56
CA SER A 6 -21.00 -9.39 4.99
C SER A 6 -20.11 -9.19 6.21
N VAL A 7 -19.09 -8.36 6.08
CA VAL A 7 -18.40 -7.76 7.23
C VAL A 7 -19.31 -6.63 7.73
N TYR A 8 -20.23 -6.96 8.62
CA TYR A 8 -20.95 -5.96 9.40
C TYR A 8 -20.09 -5.59 10.60
N ASP A 9 -19.62 -4.34 10.64
CA ASP A 9 -19.11 -3.69 11.85
C ASP A 9 -20.28 -3.44 12.79
N GLU A 10 -20.67 -4.46 13.56
CA GLU A 10 -21.38 -4.27 14.82
C GLU A 10 -20.35 -4.29 15.96
N ASN A 11 -19.98 -3.11 16.45
CA ASN A 11 -19.43 -2.98 17.79
C ASN A 11 -20.30 -1.98 18.57
N GLY A 12 -21.04 -2.53 19.52
CA GLY A 12 -21.87 -1.82 20.49
C GLY A 12 -21.06 -1.04 21.53
N ASP A 13 -21.83 -0.24 22.27
CA ASP A 13 -21.46 0.84 23.18
C ASP A 13 -20.23 0.63 24.09
N GLY A 14 -19.39 1.67 24.09
CA GLY A 14 -18.32 1.92 25.06
C GLY A 14 -17.92 3.39 25.00
N ASP A 15 -17.95 4.04 26.15
CA ASP A 15 -17.70 5.44 26.45
C ASP A 15 -16.39 6.03 25.85
N GLY A 16 -16.45 7.30 25.43
CA GLY A 16 -15.27 8.18 25.24
C GLY A 16 -14.51 8.14 23.90
N CYS A 17 -14.80 9.13 23.04
CA CYS A 17 -13.91 9.65 21.97
C CYS A 17 -13.56 8.67 20.82
N SER A 18 -13.28 9.22 19.64
CA SER A 18 -12.87 8.48 18.44
C SER A 18 -11.81 7.42 18.77
N SER A 19 -12.02 6.17 18.36
CA SER A 19 -10.93 5.19 18.36
C SER A 19 -9.75 5.81 17.61
N PRO A 20 -8.55 5.87 18.20
CA PRO A 20 -7.43 6.51 17.54
C PRO A 20 -7.16 5.80 16.22
N VAL A 21 -6.99 6.59 15.16
CA VAL A 21 -6.64 6.11 13.83
C VAL A 21 -5.41 5.21 13.96
N LYS A 22 -5.55 3.93 13.59
CA LYS A 22 -4.45 2.98 13.66
C LYS A 22 -3.44 3.32 12.56
N LEU A 23 -2.33 3.93 12.95
CA LEU A 23 -1.29 4.39 12.03
C LEU A 23 -0.79 3.28 11.11
N GLY A 24 -0.60 2.05 11.62
CA GLY A 24 -0.14 0.92 10.82
C GLY A 24 -1.07 0.59 9.66
N ASP A 25 -2.36 0.39 9.93
CA ASP A 25 -3.38 0.14 8.91
C ASP A 25 -3.47 1.30 7.90
N CYS A 26 -3.36 2.54 8.38
CA CYS A 26 -3.46 3.71 7.52
C CYS A 26 -2.24 3.87 6.64
N LEU A 27 -1.04 3.58 7.14
CA LEU A 27 0.17 3.67 6.35
C LEU A 27 0.18 2.61 5.25
N GLU A 28 -0.33 1.41 5.51
CA GLU A 28 -0.51 0.38 4.48
C GLU A 28 -1.45 0.87 3.35
N GLU A 29 -2.66 1.35 3.70
CA GLU A 29 -3.62 1.91 2.75
C GLU A 29 -3.09 3.13 2.01
N LEU A 30 -2.34 3.99 2.68
CA LEU A 30 -1.73 5.18 2.10
C LEU A 30 -0.64 4.83 1.09
N VAL A 31 0.23 3.86 1.40
CA VAL A 31 1.26 3.37 0.48
C VAL A 31 0.61 2.75 -0.76
N ARG A 32 -0.38 1.87 -0.57
CA ARG A 32 -1.11 1.24 -1.68
C ARG A 32 -1.76 2.28 -2.58
N PHE A 33 -2.50 3.24 -1.99
CA PHE A 33 -3.17 4.32 -2.73
C PHE A 33 -2.17 5.20 -3.49
N SER A 34 -1.03 5.54 -2.88
CA SER A 34 -0.02 6.39 -3.51
C SER A 34 0.63 5.68 -4.70
N LEU A 35 0.93 4.38 -4.57
CA LEU A 35 1.48 3.57 -5.65
C LEU A 35 0.48 3.36 -6.79
N SER A 36 -0.81 3.17 -6.50
CA SER A 36 -1.83 2.90 -7.54
C SER A 36 -2.28 4.16 -8.26
N SER A 37 -2.57 5.23 -7.51
CA SER A 37 -3.32 6.39 -8.00
C SER A 37 -2.45 7.63 -8.18
N ARG A 38 -1.23 7.63 -7.62
CA ARG A 38 -0.32 8.79 -7.60
C ARG A 38 1.09 8.44 -8.09
N SER A 39 1.27 7.33 -8.81
CA SER A 39 2.58 6.84 -9.29
C SER A 39 3.39 7.88 -10.07
N HIS A 40 2.73 8.73 -10.84
CA HIS A 40 3.33 9.83 -11.60
C HIS A 40 3.98 10.92 -10.72
N HIS A 41 3.66 10.98 -9.42
CA HIS A 41 4.26 11.90 -8.45
C HIS A 41 5.35 11.27 -7.60
N LEU A 42 5.71 9.98 -7.80
CA LEU A 42 6.65 9.27 -6.94
C LEU A 42 8.09 9.27 -7.47
N ASN A 43 8.33 9.79 -8.69
CA ASN A 43 9.61 9.66 -9.39
C ASN A 43 10.10 8.19 -9.54
N LEU A 44 9.15 7.26 -9.60
CA LEU A 44 9.37 5.83 -9.82
C LEU A 44 8.67 5.42 -11.12
N SER A 45 9.20 4.41 -11.81
CA SER A 45 8.58 3.91 -13.04
C SER A 45 7.22 3.24 -12.73
N SER A 46 6.27 3.34 -13.66
CA SER A 46 4.97 2.69 -13.53
C SER A 46 5.11 1.17 -13.36
N GLN A 47 6.08 0.56 -14.04
CA GLN A 47 6.39 -0.85 -13.91
C GLN A 47 6.87 -1.18 -12.49
N PHE A 48 7.75 -0.37 -11.91
CA PHE A 48 8.22 -0.55 -10.53
C PHE A 48 7.06 -0.47 -9.52
N CYS A 49 6.22 0.56 -9.62
CA CYS A 49 5.02 0.70 -8.78
C CYS A 49 4.05 -0.48 -8.93
N SER A 50 3.82 -0.95 -10.17
CA SER A 50 2.93 -2.10 -10.42
C SER A 50 3.48 -3.40 -9.83
N THR A 51 4.80 -3.59 -9.84
CA THR A 51 5.46 -4.75 -9.23
C THR A 51 5.35 -4.73 -7.71
N LEU A 52 5.45 -3.55 -7.07
CA LEU A 52 5.24 -3.40 -5.63
C LEU A 52 3.84 -3.80 -5.18
N LEU A 53 2.84 -3.57 -6.04
CA LEU A 53 1.42 -3.87 -5.80
C LEU A 53 1.01 -5.30 -6.16
N LYS A 54 1.86 -6.04 -6.87
CA LYS A 54 1.53 -7.37 -7.39
C LYS A 54 1.36 -8.37 -6.24
N ASP A 55 0.39 -9.27 -6.34
CA ASP A 55 0.23 -10.40 -5.42
C ASP A 55 1.04 -11.63 -5.85
N ASP A 56 1.36 -12.52 -4.88
CA ASP A 56 1.89 -13.85 -5.17
C ASP A 56 0.73 -14.87 -5.29
N PRO A 57 0.53 -15.51 -6.46
CA PRO A 57 -0.63 -16.37 -6.72
C PRO A 57 -0.69 -17.65 -5.88
N THR A 58 0.41 -18.14 -5.31
CA THR A 58 0.44 -19.45 -4.63
C THR A 58 0.84 -19.41 -3.16
N HIS A 59 1.21 -18.23 -2.64
CA HIS A 59 1.51 -18.05 -1.22
C HIS A 59 0.54 -17.02 -0.62
N PRO A 60 -0.59 -17.45 -0.03
CA PRO A 60 -1.39 -16.56 0.78
C PRO A 60 -0.53 -16.04 1.93
N SER A 61 -0.79 -14.81 2.35
CA SER A 61 -0.09 -13.97 3.32
C SER A 61 0.03 -14.55 4.76
N SER A 62 -0.04 -15.87 4.93
CA SER A 62 -0.09 -16.59 6.21
C SER A 62 1.13 -17.48 6.47
N LEU A 63 2.13 -17.51 5.59
CA LEU A 63 3.42 -18.15 5.89
C LEU A 63 4.29 -17.14 6.64
N HIS A 64 4.69 -17.54 7.85
CA HIS A 64 5.58 -16.86 8.80
C HIS A 64 6.48 -15.77 8.18
N ASP A 65 6.60 -14.64 8.89
CA ASP A 65 7.60 -13.57 8.78
C ASP A 65 9.04 -14.12 8.79
N SER A 66 9.40 -14.96 7.83
CA SER A 66 10.78 -15.31 7.58
C SER A 66 11.38 -14.07 6.92
N LEU A 67 11.99 -13.28 7.78
CA LEU A 67 12.75 -12.07 7.51
C LEU A 67 13.99 -12.33 6.62
N GLU A 68 14.21 -13.57 6.19
CA GLU A 68 15.35 -14.01 5.38
C GLU A 68 14.93 -14.35 3.94
N GLY A 69 15.65 -13.78 2.97
CA GLY A 69 15.44 -14.05 1.55
C GLY A 69 14.57 -13.01 0.85
N VAL A 70 13.69 -13.46 -0.05
CA VAL A 70 12.82 -12.57 -0.83
C VAL A 70 11.64 -12.12 0.03
N PRO A 71 11.38 -10.80 0.16
CA PRO A 71 10.28 -10.32 0.96
C PRO A 71 8.93 -10.87 0.47
N PRO A 72 7.98 -11.16 1.39
CA PRO A 72 6.68 -11.66 1.00
C PRO A 72 5.93 -10.62 0.16
N TYR A 73 5.26 -11.12 -0.87
CA TYR A 73 4.41 -10.32 -1.73
C TYR A 73 2.99 -10.20 -1.13
N PRO A 74 2.27 -9.09 -1.35
CA PRO A 74 2.69 -7.92 -2.12
C PRO A 74 3.69 -7.02 -1.37
N LEU A 75 4.73 -6.55 -2.06
CA LEU A 75 5.88 -5.87 -1.46
C LEU A 75 5.52 -4.54 -0.77
N TYR A 76 4.45 -3.87 -1.21
CA TYR A 76 4.02 -2.61 -0.59
C TYR A 76 3.66 -2.78 0.91
N LYS A 77 3.25 -3.98 1.34
CA LYS A 77 2.98 -4.28 2.76
C LYS A 77 4.27 -4.30 3.58
N CYS A 78 5.32 -4.93 3.04
CA CYS A 78 6.66 -4.88 3.63
C CYS A 78 7.18 -3.44 3.71
N LEU A 79 6.96 -2.66 2.65
CA LEU A 79 7.34 -1.26 2.61
C LEU A 79 6.63 -0.43 3.69
N ALA A 80 5.31 -0.59 3.84
CA ALA A 80 4.54 0.09 4.88
C ALA A 80 5.02 -0.30 6.29
N SER A 81 5.29 -1.59 6.52
CA SER A 81 5.84 -2.09 7.78
C SER A 81 7.24 -1.53 8.08
N ALA A 82 8.13 -1.50 7.08
CA ALA A 82 9.48 -0.94 7.20
C ALA A 82 9.44 0.57 7.52
N LEU A 83 8.57 1.32 6.85
CA LEU A 83 8.34 2.73 7.14
C LEU A 83 7.84 2.94 8.56
N LEU A 84 6.83 2.18 9.00
CA LEU A 84 6.31 2.26 10.37
C LEU A 84 7.40 1.97 11.41
N ARG A 85 8.22 0.95 11.18
CA ARG A 85 9.37 0.64 12.04
C ARG A 85 10.39 1.77 12.08
N CYS A 86 10.72 2.35 10.93
CA CYS A 86 11.62 3.50 10.85
C CYS A 86 11.08 4.71 11.62
N MET A 87 9.76 4.96 11.56
CA MET A 87 9.13 6.08 12.27
C MET A 87 9.19 5.95 13.80
N HIS A 88 9.34 4.73 14.33
CA HIS A 88 9.44 4.47 15.77
C HIS A 88 10.86 4.16 16.25
N SER A 89 11.83 4.03 15.33
CA SER A 89 13.20 3.66 15.63
C SER A 89 14.12 4.88 15.61
N GLU A 90 15.31 4.74 16.19
CA GLU A 90 16.39 5.72 16.12
C GLU A 90 17.24 5.56 14.85
N THR A 91 16.97 4.53 14.04
CA THR A 91 17.76 4.18 12.86
C THR A 91 16.92 3.70 11.67
N PHE A 92 17.51 3.74 10.47
CA PHE A 92 16.91 3.18 9.26
C PHE A 92 16.73 1.66 9.40
N CYS A 93 15.47 1.22 9.39
CA CYS A 93 15.10 -0.18 9.56
C CYS A 93 14.92 -0.86 8.20
N ARG A 94 15.86 -1.73 7.84
CA ARG A 94 15.68 -2.67 6.72
C ARG A 94 14.65 -3.73 7.10
N THR A 95 13.78 -4.10 6.17
CA THR A 95 13.04 -5.37 6.27
C THR A 95 14.08 -6.49 6.34
N GLY A 96 13.95 -7.39 7.32
CA GLY A 96 14.82 -8.56 7.39
C GLY A 96 16.05 -8.46 8.29
N ALA A 97 16.52 -7.26 8.62
CA ALA A 97 17.80 -7.11 9.30
C ALA A 97 17.72 -7.43 10.81
N ASN A 98 18.50 -8.42 11.26
CA ASN A 98 18.95 -8.51 12.65
C ASN A 98 19.88 -7.30 12.93
N LEU A 99 19.50 -6.47 13.91
CA LEU A 99 20.19 -5.24 14.30
C LEU A 99 21.69 -5.46 14.63
N ALA A 100 22.07 -6.70 14.96
CA ALA A 100 23.41 -7.09 15.38
C ALA A 100 24.47 -7.18 14.25
N MET A 101 24.07 -7.28 12.96
CA MET A 101 25.02 -7.56 11.85
C MET A 101 25.25 -6.39 10.88
N CYS A 102 24.61 -5.23 11.09
CA CYS A 102 24.68 -4.11 10.14
C CYS A 102 25.93 -3.23 10.30
N HIS A 103 26.67 -3.36 11.40
CA HIS A 103 27.68 -2.36 11.77
C HIS A 103 29.11 -2.67 11.29
N GLU A 104 29.44 -3.89 10.85
CA GLU A 104 30.84 -4.29 10.71
C GLU A 104 31.45 -4.14 9.29
N PHE A 105 30.64 -3.88 8.24
CA PHE A 105 31.14 -3.86 6.85
C PHE A 105 30.51 -2.81 5.91
N GLU A 106 29.82 -1.79 6.43
CA GLU A 106 29.23 -0.76 5.55
C GLU A 106 30.16 0.42 5.29
N ASP A 107 30.32 0.77 4.01
CA ASP A 107 31.05 1.96 3.57
C ASP A 107 30.46 3.24 4.21
N SER A 108 31.32 4.18 4.60
CA SER A 108 30.94 5.45 5.25
C SER A 108 29.90 6.25 4.44
N SER A 109 29.94 6.16 3.11
CA SER A 109 28.97 6.79 2.22
C SER A 109 27.57 6.15 2.27
N ALA A 110 27.49 4.82 2.42
CA ALA A 110 26.22 4.09 2.51
C ALA A 110 25.56 4.34 3.87
N GLN A 111 26.34 4.43 4.94
CA GLN A 111 25.85 4.82 6.27
C GLN A 111 25.30 6.25 6.27
N GLN A 112 25.99 7.18 5.61
CA GLN A 112 25.51 8.56 5.49
C GLN A 112 24.17 8.64 4.75
N LYS A 113 24.03 7.97 3.61
CA LYS A 113 22.75 7.93 2.86
C LYS A 113 21.60 7.37 3.72
N GLN A 114 21.86 6.30 4.48
CA GLN A 114 20.83 5.72 5.35
C GLN A 114 20.39 6.68 6.46
N GLN A 115 21.32 7.46 7.02
CA GLN A 115 20.98 8.50 8.00
C GLN A 115 20.13 9.61 7.37
N GLU A 116 20.45 10.03 6.14
CA GLU A 116 19.67 11.00 5.38
C GLU A 116 18.24 10.49 5.11
N TRP A 117 18.11 9.24 4.65
CA TRP A 117 16.79 8.60 4.46
C TRP A 117 16.02 8.46 5.77
N HIS A 118 16.67 8.09 6.87
CA HIS A 118 16.01 7.98 8.16
C HIS A 118 15.47 9.33 8.63
N LYS A 119 16.28 10.39 8.56
CA LYS A 119 15.86 11.75 8.90
C LYS A 119 14.64 12.18 8.06
N LEU A 120 14.66 11.88 6.77
CA LEU A 120 13.54 12.16 5.88
C LEU A 120 12.27 11.38 6.27
N ILE A 121 12.40 10.10 6.60
CA ILE A 121 11.27 9.28 7.07
C ILE A 121 10.68 9.85 8.37
N LEU A 122 11.51 10.32 9.30
CA LEU A 122 11.04 10.96 10.53
C LEU A 122 10.29 12.27 10.23
N GLU A 123 10.83 13.11 9.34
CA GLU A 123 10.20 14.37 8.94
C GLU A 123 8.83 14.14 8.28
N LYS A 124 8.79 13.34 7.21
CA LYS A 124 7.54 13.07 6.46
C LYS A 124 6.57 12.20 7.25
N GLY A 125 7.09 11.29 8.06
CA GLY A 125 6.30 10.51 9.01
C GLY A 125 5.61 11.40 10.05
N PHE A 126 6.30 12.41 10.58
CA PHE A 126 5.72 13.38 11.51
C PHE A 126 4.60 14.21 10.86
N GLU A 127 4.78 14.66 9.61
CA GLU A 127 3.73 15.34 8.83
C GLU A 127 2.47 14.46 8.69
N ILE A 128 2.64 13.20 8.26
CA ILE A 128 1.54 12.23 8.13
C ILE A 128 0.82 12.04 9.46
N VAL A 129 1.57 11.79 10.54
CA VAL A 129 1.00 11.57 11.88
C VAL A 129 0.23 12.79 12.37
N ASN A 130 0.72 14.01 12.12
CA ASN A 130 0.02 15.23 12.53
C ASN A 130 -1.30 15.41 11.80
N ILE A 131 -1.36 15.10 10.51
CA ILE A 131 -2.62 15.12 9.74
C ILE A 131 -3.58 14.08 10.32
N LEU A 132 -3.12 12.85 10.54
CA LEU A 132 -3.96 11.76 11.06
C LEU A 132 -4.45 11.99 12.50
N LYS A 133 -3.68 12.68 13.34
CA LYS A 133 -4.13 13.10 14.69
C LYS A 133 -5.33 14.04 14.66
N GLY A 134 -5.51 14.80 13.58
CA GLY A 134 -6.66 15.68 13.40
C GLY A 134 -7.94 14.97 12.92
N VAL A 135 -7.82 13.72 12.47
CA VAL A 135 -8.96 12.95 11.94
C VAL A 135 -9.95 12.64 13.06
N SER A 136 -11.20 13.01 12.84
CA SER A 136 -12.31 12.77 13.77
C SER A 136 -13.07 11.48 13.46
N PHE A 137 -13.13 11.08 12.18
CA PHE A 137 -13.89 9.91 11.73
C PHE A 137 -13.19 9.15 10.62
N GLU A 138 -13.32 7.83 10.64
CA GLU A 138 -12.97 6.95 9.52
C GLU A 138 -14.24 6.44 8.85
N LEU A 139 -14.29 6.59 7.52
CA LEU A 139 -15.38 6.11 6.66
C LEU A 139 -14.82 5.29 5.51
N HIS A 140 -15.56 4.25 5.12
CA HIS A 140 -15.26 3.46 3.94
C HIS A 140 -16.28 3.74 2.83
N VAL A 141 -15.81 4.03 1.63
CA VAL A 141 -16.61 4.29 0.43
C VAL A 141 -16.17 3.31 -0.67
N GLN A 142 -17.14 2.64 -1.30
CA GLN A 142 -16.89 1.70 -2.39
C GLN A 142 -16.64 2.43 -3.72
N GLU A 143 -15.95 1.76 -4.63
CA GLU A 143 -15.87 2.20 -6.02
C GLU A 143 -17.25 2.11 -6.72
N PRO A 144 -17.57 3.02 -7.66
CA PRO A 144 -16.73 4.10 -8.19
C PRO A 144 -16.73 5.38 -7.34
N PHE A 145 -17.49 5.43 -6.25
CA PHE A 145 -17.74 6.66 -5.50
C PHE A 145 -16.50 7.19 -4.77
N PHE A 146 -15.56 6.31 -4.40
CA PHE A 146 -14.30 6.73 -3.81
C PHE A 146 -13.43 7.47 -4.83
N SER A 147 -13.23 6.92 -6.03
CA SER A 147 -12.53 7.64 -7.12
C SER A 147 -13.22 8.96 -7.45
N GLN A 148 -14.55 8.98 -7.48
CA GLN A 148 -15.30 10.22 -7.73
C GLN A 148 -15.12 11.28 -6.62
N LEU A 149 -14.97 10.88 -5.35
CA LEU A 149 -14.59 11.79 -4.26
C LEU A 149 -13.18 12.33 -4.48
N THR A 150 -12.22 11.46 -4.81
CA THR A 150 -10.83 11.87 -5.01
C THR A 150 -10.65 12.78 -6.21
N ASP A 151 -11.46 12.61 -7.25
CA ASP A 151 -11.44 13.45 -8.46
C ASP A 151 -12.25 14.74 -8.31
N GLY A 152 -12.98 14.91 -7.19
CA GLY A 152 -13.78 16.09 -6.91
C GLY A 152 -15.14 16.13 -7.63
N LEU A 153 -15.54 15.03 -8.27
CA LEU A 153 -16.85 14.88 -8.90
C LEU A 153 -17.96 14.73 -7.85
N LYS A 154 -17.70 13.89 -6.84
CA LYS A 154 -18.59 13.69 -5.69
C LYS A 154 -18.15 14.62 -4.56
N THR A 155 -19.08 15.39 -4.01
CA THR A 155 -18.81 16.34 -2.91
C THR A 155 -19.79 16.19 -1.74
N ILE A 156 -20.75 15.26 -1.85
CA ILE A 156 -21.73 14.98 -0.80
C ILE A 156 -21.77 13.48 -0.57
N GLU A 157 -21.55 13.05 0.67
CA GLU A 157 -21.64 11.67 1.10
C GLU A 157 -22.94 11.42 1.87
N GLY A 158 -23.80 10.56 1.33
CA GLY A 158 -25.07 10.18 1.96
C GLY A 158 -24.93 8.97 2.86
N ARG A 159 -25.43 9.04 4.10
CA ARG A 159 -25.41 7.93 5.08
C ARG A 159 -26.70 7.93 5.90
N CYS A 160 -27.16 6.75 6.35
CA CYS A 160 -28.20 6.73 7.40
C CYS A 160 -27.68 7.42 8.67
N ALA A 161 -28.54 8.20 9.33
CA ALA A 161 -28.17 8.99 10.50
C ALA A 161 -28.10 8.14 11.78
N SER A 162 -27.26 7.11 11.79
CA SER A 162 -27.13 6.16 12.88
C SER A 162 -25.75 6.21 13.55
N GLY A 163 -25.69 5.78 14.81
CA GLY A 163 -24.44 5.59 15.56
C GLY A 163 -23.48 6.79 15.52
N LYS A 164 -22.23 6.52 15.13
CA LYS A 164 -21.15 7.54 15.09
C LYS A 164 -21.43 8.69 14.12
N TYR A 165 -22.24 8.50 13.08
CA TYR A 165 -22.47 9.51 12.05
C TYR A 165 -23.24 10.72 12.57
N ASN A 166 -24.07 10.55 13.60
CA ASN A 166 -24.80 11.65 14.22
C ASN A 166 -23.93 12.70 14.91
N ARG A 167 -22.66 12.36 15.20
CA ARG A 167 -21.69 13.25 15.83
C ARG A 167 -20.89 14.06 14.82
N ILE A 168 -21.03 13.78 13.52
CA ILE A 168 -20.34 14.50 12.46
C ILE A 168 -20.92 15.92 12.36
N LYS A 169 -20.04 16.91 12.36
CA LYS A 169 -20.35 18.33 12.23
C LYS A 169 -19.34 19.02 11.30
N SER A 170 -19.70 20.21 10.83
CA SER A 170 -18.77 21.06 10.07
C SER A 170 -17.45 21.25 10.81
N GLY A 171 -16.35 21.26 10.07
CA GLY A 171 -14.97 21.34 10.57
C GLY A 171 -14.39 20.01 11.05
N ASN A 172 -15.17 18.92 11.09
CA ASN A 172 -14.57 17.60 11.33
C ASN A 172 -13.75 17.12 10.12
N LEU A 173 -12.64 16.44 10.41
CA LEU A 173 -11.87 15.74 9.40
C LEU A 173 -12.30 14.27 9.32
N ILE A 174 -12.52 13.80 8.10
CA ILE A 174 -12.90 12.43 7.77
C ILE A 174 -11.79 11.82 6.94
N LEU A 175 -11.30 10.65 7.37
CA LEU A 175 -10.40 9.82 6.60
C LEU A 175 -11.21 8.78 5.81
N PHE A 176 -11.27 8.93 4.49
CA PHE A 176 -11.89 7.98 3.60
C PHE A 176 -10.91 6.89 3.17
N ASN A 177 -11.34 5.63 3.26
CA ASN A 177 -10.57 4.45 2.87
C ASN A 177 -9.13 4.46 3.41
N LYS A 178 -8.97 4.96 4.66
CA LYS A 178 -7.68 5.07 5.36
C LYS A 178 -6.56 5.80 4.59
N SER A 179 -6.88 6.57 3.55
CA SER A 179 -5.89 7.11 2.60
C SER A 179 -6.07 8.58 2.25
N VAL A 180 -7.30 9.10 2.21
CA VAL A 180 -7.57 10.49 1.80
C VAL A 180 -8.39 11.23 2.84
N VAL A 181 -7.94 12.42 3.22
CA VAL A 181 -8.58 13.24 4.25
C VAL A 181 -9.50 14.28 3.63
N PHE A 182 -10.71 14.42 4.16
CA PHE A 182 -11.68 15.43 3.75
C PHE A 182 -12.13 16.23 4.97
N GLU A 183 -12.45 17.50 4.76
CA GLU A 183 -13.10 18.35 5.75
C GLU A 183 -14.59 18.41 5.48
N VAL A 184 -15.39 18.27 6.54
CA VAL A 184 -16.84 18.45 6.48
C VAL A 184 -17.16 19.93 6.42
N GLN A 185 -17.75 20.34 5.30
CA GLN A 185 -18.22 21.72 5.08
C GLN A 185 -19.60 21.93 5.69
N GLY A 186 -20.45 20.89 5.66
CA GLY A 186 -21.82 20.97 6.16
C GLY A 186 -22.43 19.59 6.36
N VAL A 187 -23.44 19.52 7.23
CA VAL A 187 -24.25 18.31 7.42
C VAL A 187 -25.71 18.71 7.39
N ARG A 188 -26.50 18.03 6.57
CA ARG A 188 -27.96 18.23 6.45
C ARG A 188 -28.68 16.92 6.71
N ARG A 189 -29.87 17.01 7.30
CA ARG A 189 -30.71 15.86 7.65
C ARG A 189 -31.96 15.81 6.78
N TYR A 190 -32.31 14.61 6.36
CA TYR A 190 -33.48 14.31 5.54
C TYR A 190 -34.23 13.10 6.10
N PRO A 191 -35.55 13.02 5.90
CA PRO A 191 -36.32 11.85 6.33
C PRO A 191 -35.99 10.60 5.52
N THR A 192 -35.66 10.75 4.23
CA THR A 192 -35.41 9.65 3.30
C THR A 192 -34.25 9.96 2.34
N PHE A 193 -33.67 8.92 1.74
CA PHE A 193 -32.68 9.07 0.67
C PHE A 193 -33.31 9.75 -0.55
N LEU A 194 -34.57 9.46 -0.86
CA LEU A 194 -35.29 10.13 -1.95
C LEU A 194 -35.35 11.64 -1.70
N ALA A 195 -35.78 12.06 -0.50
CA ALA A 195 -35.86 13.48 -0.15
C ALA A 195 -34.48 14.15 -0.17
N MET A 196 -33.42 13.44 0.25
CA MET A 196 -32.05 13.93 0.14
C MET A 196 -31.63 14.12 -1.33
N LEU A 197 -31.89 13.14 -2.19
CA LEU A 197 -31.49 13.17 -3.60
C LEU A 197 -32.28 14.17 -4.45
N GLU A 198 -33.50 14.50 -4.06
CA GLU A 198 -34.32 15.55 -4.66
C GLU A 198 -33.89 16.96 -4.22
N ALA A 199 -33.50 17.10 -2.95
CA ALA A 199 -33.09 18.39 -2.39
C ALA A 199 -31.63 18.74 -2.67
N GLU A 200 -30.75 17.75 -2.69
CA GLU A 200 -29.33 17.90 -3.04
C GLU A 200 -29.12 17.68 -4.54
N SER A 201 -28.01 18.19 -5.07
CA SER A 201 -27.65 17.92 -6.45
C SER A 201 -27.28 16.45 -6.64
N LEU A 202 -28.12 15.64 -7.30
CA LEU A 202 -27.88 14.22 -7.58
C LEU A 202 -26.46 13.95 -8.08
N GLY A 203 -25.97 14.74 -9.05
CA GLY A 203 -24.61 14.59 -9.59
C GLY A 203 -23.47 14.87 -8.59
N LYS A 204 -23.73 15.54 -7.47
CA LYS A 204 -22.76 15.74 -6.37
C LYS A 204 -22.82 14.64 -5.32
N VAL A 205 -23.93 13.90 -5.25
CA VAL A 205 -24.14 12.79 -4.32
C VAL A 205 -23.75 11.46 -4.99
N LEU A 206 -24.28 11.19 -6.18
CA LEU A 206 -24.07 9.99 -6.97
C LEU A 206 -23.77 10.37 -8.44
N PRO A 207 -22.55 10.86 -8.75
CA PRO A 207 -22.17 11.17 -10.12
C PRO A 207 -22.36 9.99 -11.07
N GLY A 208 -23.01 10.24 -12.22
CA GLY A 208 -23.30 9.24 -13.26
C GLY A 208 -24.63 8.51 -13.09
N VAL A 209 -25.40 8.76 -12.02
CA VAL A 209 -26.77 8.25 -11.87
C VAL A 209 -27.76 9.23 -12.50
N GLU A 210 -28.74 8.70 -13.24
CA GLU A 210 -29.64 9.52 -14.07
C GLU A 210 -30.90 10.01 -13.32
N SER A 211 -31.34 9.29 -12.28
CA SER A 211 -32.54 9.67 -11.51
C SER A 211 -32.43 9.43 -10.01
N ALA A 212 -33.27 10.11 -9.22
CA ALA A 212 -33.30 9.94 -7.77
C ALA A 212 -33.75 8.52 -7.37
N GLU A 213 -34.67 7.92 -8.12
CA GLU A 213 -35.15 6.54 -7.90
C GLU A 213 -34.04 5.51 -8.12
N GLU A 214 -33.21 5.71 -9.15
CA GLU A 214 -32.00 4.89 -9.34
C GLU A 214 -31.00 5.11 -8.21
N GLY A 215 -30.84 6.35 -7.75
CA GLY A 215 -29.99 6.66 -6.61
C GLY A 215 -30.43 5.97 -5.32
N VAL A 216 -31.74 5.89 -5.06
CA VAL A 216 -32.27 5.10 -3.93
C VAL A 216 -31.90 3.63 -4.07
N LYS A 217 -31.98 3.04 -5.28
CA LYS A 217 -31.55 1.64 -5.50
C LYS A 217 -30.07 1.41 -5.19
N VAL A 218 -29.21 2.42 -5.38
CA VAL A 218 -27.80 2.35 -4.95
C VAL A 218 -27.72 2.24 -3.43
N TYR A 219 -28.43 3.10 -2.69
CA TYR A 219 -28.44 3.08 -1.22
C TYR A 219 -29.06 1.81 -0.64
N ARG A 220 -30.04 1.21 -1.31
CA ARG A 220 -30.67 -0.06 -0.90
C ARG A 220 -29.71 -1.26 -0.89
N ARG A 221 -28.53 -1.14 -1.52
CA ARG A 221 -27.47 -2.16 -1.40
C ARG A 221 -26.79 -2.14 -0.03
N PHE A 222 -26.95 -1.05 0.72
CA PHE A 222 -26.27 -0.80 1.99
C PHE A 222 -27.23 -0.65 3.18
N TYR A 223 -28.44 -0.14 2.94
CA TYR A 223 -29.40 0.19 3.99
C TYR A 223 -30.79 -0.34 3.67
N THR A 224 -31.46 -0.89 4.68
CA THR A 224 -32.87 -1.28 4.56
C THR A 224 -33.79 -0.07 4.70
N GLU A 225 -35.06 -0.21 4.30
CA GLU A 225 -36.05 0.87 4.41
C GLU A 225 -36.38 1.18 5.87
N GLU A 226 -36.38 0.16 6.72
CA GLU A 226 -36.60 0.29 8.16
C GLU A 226 -35.49 1.11 8.79
N GLN A 227 -34.22 0.83 8.47
CA GLN A 227 -33.08 1.59 8.97
C GLN A 227 -33.13 3.06 8.55
N GLU A 228 -33.52 3.33 7.30
CA GLU A 228 -33.72 4.68 6.81
C GLU A 228 -34.85 5.40 7.54
N HIS A 229 -36.00 4.74 7.71
CA HIS A 229 -37.16 5.34 8.36
C HIS A 229 -36.91 5.61 9.85
N GLU A 230 -36.22 4.71 10.55
CA GLU A 230 -35.91 4.84 11.97
C GLU A 230 -34.89 5.96 12.25
N ASN A 231 -33.88 6.09 11.40
CA ASN A 231 -32.76 7.00 11.66
C ASN A 231 -32.84 8.31 10.86
N GLY A 232 -33.50 8.30 9.70
CA GLY A 232 -33.33 9.32 8.67
C GLY A 232 -31.96 9.23 7.98
N VAL A 233 -31.66 10.25 7.18
CA VAL A 233 -30.48 10.32 6.31
C VAL A 233 -29.68 11.60 6.55
N LEU A 234 -28.36 11.49 6.47
CA LEU A 234 -27.40 12.59 6.48
C LEU A 234 -26.83 12.80 5.08
N ALA A 235 -26.85 14.04 4.62
CA ALA A 235 -25.99 14.53 3.55
C ALA A 235 -24.77 15.21 4.18
N ILE A 236 -23.60 14.59 4.05
CA ILE A 236 -22.32 15.09 4.57
C ILE A 236 -21.59 15.77 3.42
N ILE A 237 -21.59 17.09 3.41
CA ILE A 237 -20.92 17.90 2.38
C ILE A 237 -19.44 17.96 2.74
N VAL A 238 -18.57 17.53 1.82
CA VAL A 238 -17.14 17.38 2.03
C VAL A 238 -16.32 18.09 0.97
N SER A 239 -15.14 18.57 1.37
CA SER A 239 -14.10 19.05 0.47
C SER A 239 -12.77 18.41 0.83
N LYS A 240 -11.91 18.20 -0.18
CA LYS A 240 -10.58 17.62 0.03
C LYS A 240 -9.78 18.51 0.98
N PHE A 241 -9.26 17.95 2.07
CA PHE A 241 -8.45 18.68 3.05
C PHE A 241 -7.06 18.99 2.48
N THR A 242 -6.43 20.07 2.91
CA THR A 242 -5.03 20.38 2.56
C THR A 242 -4.31 20.79 3.85
N PRO A 243 -3.20 20.14 4.23
CA PRO A 243 -2.39 19.15 3.49
C PRO A 243 -2.93 17.70 3.50
N GLN A 244 -2.47 16.85 2.57
CA GLN A 244 -2.82 15.43 2.49
C GLN A 244 -1.66 14.51 2.90
N PRO A 245 -1.95 13.36 3.56
CA PRO A 245 -0.89 12.45 3.99
C PRO A 245 -0.14 11.82 2.81
N TYR A 246 -0.81 11.63 1.66
CA TYR A 246 -0.15 11.07 0.48
C TYR A 246 0.82 12.06 -0.20
N ASP A 247 0.71 13.36 0.07
CA ASP A 247 1.64 14.34 -0.50
C ASP A 247 2.99 14.26 0.21
N SER A 248 2.99 14.14 1.54
CA SER A 248 4.20 13.84 2.33
C SER A 248 4.81 12.49 1.93
N LEU A 249 3.98 11.47 1.69
CA LEU A 249 4.45 10.17 1.23
C LEU A 249 5.03 10.22 -0.20
N ALA A 250 4.45 11.02 -1.10
CA ALA A 250 4.97 11.20 -2.44
C ALA A 250 6.35 11.90 -2.43
N SER A 251 6.51 12.93 -1.60
CA SER A 251 7.82 13.59 -1.37
C SER A 251 8.85 12.58 -0.84
N LEU A 252 8.44 11.76 0.14
CA LEU A 252 9.28 10.71 0.69
C LEU A 252 9.77 9.74 -0.39
N PHE A 253 8.88 9.22 -1.23
CA PHE A 253 9.27 8.29 -2.30
C PHE A 253 10.15 8.94 -3.37
N CYS A 254 9.89 10.20 -3.73
CA CYS A 254 10.73 10.93 -4.67
C CYS A 254 12.19 11.01 -4.22
N GLU A 255 12.40 11.31 -2.94
CA GLU A 255 13.72 11.51 -2.36
C GLU A 255 14.41 10.19 -1.97
N LEU A 256 13.65 9.18 -1.53
CA LEU A 256 14.20 7.82 -1.34
C LEU A 256 14.72 7.24 -2.64
N SER A 257 14.09 7.56 -3.78
CA SER A 257 14.36 6.96 -5.09
C SER A 257 14.23 5.43 -5.08
N TYR A 258 14.69 4.76 -6.14
CA TYR A 258 14.72 3.30 -6.18
C TYR A 258 15.57 2.73 -5.04
N GLU A 259 16.73 3.33 -4.78
CA GLU A 259 17.74 2.84 -3.82
C GLU A 259 17.17 2.77 -2.40
N GLY A 260 16.52 3.83 -1.93
CA GLY A 260 15.93 3.90 -0.60
C GLY A 260 14.72 2.98 -0.44
N VAL A 261 13.86 2.87 -1.47
CA VAL A 261 12.72 1.94 -1.45
C VAL A 261 13.19 0.48 -1.40
N GLN A 262 14.18 0.13 -2.21
CA GLN A 262 14.82 -1.19 -2.19
C GLN A 262 15.51 -1.45 -0.83
N GLY A 263 16.18 -0.45 -0.27
CA GLY A 263 16.78 -0.51 1.05
C GLY A 263 15.76 -0.80 2.16
N LEU A 264 14.59 -0.16 2.13
CA LEU A 264 13.48 -0.46 3.06
C LEU A 264 12.98 -1.90 2.93
N LEU A 265 12.99 -2.45 1.71
CA LEU A 265 12.68 -3.85 1.44
C LEU A 265 13.81 -4.83 1.81
N GLY A 266 14.93 -4.33 2.34
CA GLY A 266 16.09 -5.15 2.72
C GLY A 266 16.94 -5.62 1.54
N LEU A 267 16.76 -5.02 0.37
CA LEU A 267 17.50 -5.38 -0.84
C LEU A 267 18.86 -4.69 -0.83
N MET A 268 19.93 -5.48 -0.96
CA MET A 268 21.28 -4.96 -1.07
C MET A 268 21.58 -4.51 -2.50
N GLN A 269 22.12 -3.31 -2.63
CA GLN A 269 22.73 -2.86 -3.88
C GLN A 269 24.17 -3.35 -3.94
N THR A 270 24.52 -4.06 -5.01
CA THR A 270 25.88 -4.52 -5.27
C THR A 270 26.30 -4.07 -6.66
N THR A 271 27.60 -4.11 -6.95
CA THR A 271 28.08 -3.74 -8.27
C THR A 271 27.47 -4.64 -9.33
N GLY A 272 26.73 -4.06 -10.28
CA GLY A 272 26.02 -4.77 -11.34
C GLY A 272 24.54 -5.04 -11.07
N THR A 273 24.00 -4.63 -9.91
CA THR A 273 22.54 -4.63 -9.68
C THR A 273 21.86 -3.63 -10.62
N ILE A 274 20.73 -4.04 -11.20
CA ILE A 274 19.87 -3.16 -12.00
C ILE A 274 19.12 -2.24 -11.05
N SER A 275 19.25 -0.93 -11.24
CA SER A 275 18.79 0.07 -10.26
C SER A 275 17.29 0.01 -9.95
N ASP A 276 16.44 -0.37 -10.91
CA ASP A 276 14.98 -0.42 -10.77
C ASP A 276 14.43 -1.86 -10.70
N ALA A 277 15.28 -2.85 -10.42
CA ALA A 277 14.84 -4.23 -10.30
C ALA A 277 14.25 -4.53 -8.91
N LEU A 278 13.15 -5.26 -8.89
CA LEU A 278 12.57 -5.88 -7.70
C LEU A 278 12.67 -7.40 -7.83
N PRO A 279 12.88 -8.14 -6.72
CA PRO A 279 12.94 -9.59 -6.77
C PRO A 279 11.57 -10.13 -7.21
N PRO A 280 11.47 -11.12 -8.11
CA PRO A 280 10.18 -11.69 -8.48
C PRO A 280 9.52 -12.43 -7.28
N PRO A 281 8.19 -12.68 -7.33
CA PRO A 281 7.50 -13.46 -6.30
C PRO A 281 8.16 -14.83 -6.05
N ILE A 282 8.03 -15.36 -4.83
CA ILE A 282 8.63 -16.65 -4.44
C ILE A 282 8.14 -17.76 -5.36
N SER A 283 6.85 -17.77 -5.70
CA SER A 283 6.28 -18.72 -6.66
C SER A 283 6.95 -18.69 -8.03
N THR A 284 7.31 -17.48 -8.51
CA THR A 284 8.00 -17.30 -9.78
C THR A 284 9.43 -17.83 -9.71
N LEU A 285 10.11 -17.61 -8.58
CA LEU A 285 11.46 -18.16 -8.34
C LEU A 285 11.43 -19.69 -8.30
N LEU A 286 10.50 -20.28 -7.55
CA LEU A 286 10.35 -21.72 -7.46
C LEU A 286 10.03 -22.33 -8.83
N ALA A 287 9.10 -21.72 -9.59
CA ALA A 287 8.75 -22.16 -10.92
C ALA A 287 9.92 -22.05 -11.91
N SER A 288 10.79 -21.05 -11.76
CA SER A 288 11.98 -20.87 -12.62
C SER A 288 12.95 -22.06 -12.58
N SER A 289 12.94 -22.85 -11.50
CA SER A 289 13.72 -24.08 -11.37
C SER A 289 13.25 -25.19 -12.32
N ASN A 290 12.03 -25.08 -12.87
CA ASN A 290 11.44 -26.07 -13.77
C ASN A 290 11.53 -25.67 -15.26
N PHE A 291 11.94 -24.43 -15.58
CA PHE A 291 11.99 -23.95 -16.96
C PHE A 291 13.43 -23.92 -17.49
N PRO A 292 13.69 -24.49 -18.69
CA PRO A 292 15.03 -24.48 -19.30
C PRO A 292 15.45 -23.06 -19.66
N CYS A 293 16.72 -22.71 -19.41
CA CYS A 293 17.26 -21.38 -19.74
C CYS A 293 17.40 -21.17 -21.26
N ASN A 294 17.55 -22.25 -22.03
CA ASN A 294 17.55 -22.26 -23.49
C ASN A 294 16.62 -23.41 -23.96
N PRO A 295 15.49 -23.13 -24.62
CA PRO A 295 14.55 -24.18 -25.04
C PRO A 295 15.09 -25.11 -26.13
N ASN A 296 16.16 -24.71 -26.82
CA ASN A 296 16.73 -25.44 -27.95
C ASN A 296 17.93 -26.33 -27.58
N GLU A 297 18.32 -26.38 -26.31
CA GLU A 297 19.46 -27.16 -25.82
C GLU A 297 19.04 -27.90 -24.53
N ASN A 298 19.63 -29.09 -24.28
CA ASN A 298 19.53 -29.78 -22.98
C ASN A 298 20.36 -29.01 -21.92
N GLY A 299 19.96 -27.77 -21.64
CA GLY A 299 20.65 -26.85 -20.75
C GLY A 299 20.06 -26.81 -19.34
N LEU A 300 20.80 -26.15 -18.43
CA LEU A 300 20.33 -25.89 -17.07
C LEU A 300 19.02 -25.08 -17.07
N THR A 301 18.17 -25.33 -16.06
CA THR A 301 17.04 -24.46 -15.78
C THR A 301 17.51 -23.11 -15.26
N TYR A 302 16.63 -22.09 -15.27
CA TYR A 302 16.99 -20.76 -14.76
C TYR A 302 17.49 -20.82 -13.31
N GLY A 303 16.77 -21.56 -12.45
CA GLY A 303 17.18 -21.77 -11.05
C GLY A 303 18.52 -22.50 -10.91
N ALA A 304 18.71 -23.60 -11.63
CA ALA A 304 19.96 -24.37 -11.59
C ALA A 304 21.16 -23.54 -12.09
N ARG A 305 20.97 -22.73 -13.13
CA ARG A 305 22.00 -21.83 -13.66
C ARG A 305 22.38 -20.73 -12.66
N ALA A 306 21.40 -20.16 -11.96
CA ALA A 306 21.64 -19.14 -10.95
C ALA A 306 22.47 -19.68 -9.78
N LEU A 307 22.11 -20.85 -9.25
CA LEU A 307 22.83 -21.51 -8.16
C LEU A 307 24.25 -21.93 -8.55
N ALA A 308 24.44 -22.41 -9.79
CA ALA A 308 25.73 -22.80 -10.30
C ALA A 308 26.77 -21.65 -10.28
N LYS A 309 26.36 -20.39 -10.48
CA LYS A 309 27.28 -19.25 -10.51
C LYS A 309 28.02 -19.00 -9.18
N HIS A 310 27.48 -19.48 -8.06
CA HIS A 310 28.01 -19.24 -6.72
C HIS A 310 28.61 -20.49 -6.06
N ALA A 311 28.73 -21.61 -6.79
CA ALA A 311 29.36 -22.82 -6.28
C ALA A 311 30.89 -22.68 -6.23
N CYS A 312 31.49 -22.78 -5.04
CA CYS A 312 32.93 -22.97 -4.90
C CYS A 312 33.33 -24.32 -5.52
N ARG A 313 34.18 -24.26 -6.55
CA ARG A 313 34.70 -25.43 -7.26
C ARG A 313 35.56 -26.26 -6.30
N SER A 314 35.11 -27.45 -5.89
CA SER A 314 35.94 -28.42 -5.15
C SER A 314 36.20 -29.66 -6.01
N ILE A 315 37.42 -30.19 -5.92
CA ILE A 315 37.93 -31.30 -6.76
C ILE A 315 37.37 -32.67 -6.34
N GLY A 316 36.68 -32.77 -5.21
CA GLY A 316 36.30 -34.03 -4.56
C GLY A 316 34.86 -34.54 -4.80
N SER A 317 34.06 -33.85 -5.61
CA SER A 317 32.64 -34.13 -5.97
C SER A 317 31.52 -33.72 -4.99
N TYR A 318 30.56 -32.95 -5.53
CA TYR A 318 29.07 -33.04 -5.48
C TYR A 318 28.48 -31.88 -6.34
N TRP A 319 29.23 -30.78 -6.51
CA TRP A 319 28.96 -29.68 -7.46
C TRP A 319 30.11 -29.50 -8.48
N GLY A 320 30.46 -30.55 -9.23
CA GLY A 320 31.61 -30.59 -10.15
C GLY A 320 31.73 -29.45 -11.19
N SER A 321 32.87 -29.40 -11.88
CA SER A 321 33.35 -28.26 -12.69
C SER A 321 32.37 -27.71 -13.74
N LEU A 322 32.10 -26.41 -13.60
CA LEU A 322 31.36 -25.57 -14.55
C LEU A 322 32.28 -25.05 -15.65
N ASN A 323 32.29 -25.71 -16.81
CA ASN A 323 32.88 -25.13 -18.02
C ASN A 323 31.82 -24.33 -18.77
N GLY A 324 31.81 -23.01 -18.51
CA GLY A 324 31.13 -22.01 -19.32
C GLY A 324 32.16 -21.12 -20.02
N ASN A 325 31.96 -20.94 -21.34
CA ASN A 325 32.80 -20.24 -22.31
C ASN A 325 33.50 -18.95 -21.82
N GLY A 326 34.71 -19.09 -21.29
CA GLY A 326 35.74 -18.06 -21.28
C GLY A 326 36.81 -18.48 -22.28
N ARG A 327 37.05 -17.63 -23.28
CA ARG A 327 37.87 -17.86 -24.47
C ARG A 327 39.17 -18.63 -24.20
N HIS A 328 39.52 -19.51 -25.15
CA HIS A 328 40.87 -20.04 -25.38
C HIS A 328 41.93 -19.00 -24.99
N ILE A 329 42.70 -19.29 -23.97
CA ILE A 329 44.07 -18.80 -23.87
C ILE A 329 44.91 -20.06 -23.73
N ASP A 330 45.36 -20.54 -24.87
CA ASP A 330 46.46 -21.49 -24.95
C ASP A 330 47.72 -20.75 -24.49
N PHE A 331 48.41 -21.33 -23.50
CA PHE A 331 49.84 -21.12 -23.35
C PHE A 331 50.51 -22.45 -23.61
N GLU A 332 51.09 -22.57 -24.80
CA GLU A 332 52.14 -23.54 -25.09
C GLU A 332 53.44 -23.08 -24.40
N LEU A 333 54.03 -24.05 -23.69
CA LEU A 333 55.42 -24.16 -23.17
C LEU A 333 55.92 -23.09 -22.20
#